data_AF-A0A9E6UP00-F1
#
_entry.id   AF-A0A9E6UP00-F1
#
_cell.length_a   1.000
_cell.length_b   1.000
_cell.length_c   1.000
_cell.angle_alpha   90.00
_cell.angle_beta   90.00
_cell.angle_gamma   90.00
#
_symmetry.space_group_name_H-M   'P 1'
#
loop_
_entity.id
_entity.type
_entity.pdbx_description
1 polymer ?
#
loop_
_entity_poly.entity_id
_entity_poly.type
_entity_poly.pdbx_seq_one_letter_code
_entity_poly.pdbx_strand_id
1 'polypeptide(L)'
;MATSFSRRGFIGAGLAAGATVSAAPNAALAQFVIGSGDGGLLALARDMQGRLLLPDDYAYRYSARSNNARYDHVLPRAIALCASDSDVVRCLRWARDNREVFAVRSGGHSYAGYSTTPGLLIDMRALRRVSVNLGDQTLTVQGGATNQDVADVASAYPFAIPSGRCPTVGVTGLTLGGGWGFASTHAGLTCDRLLSTTSSRRIWSLSPQAPRPIPTCSGRCAVPAAGTSGSTRA
;
A
#
# COMPACT_ATOMS: atom_id res chain seq x y z
N MET A 1 -16.88 39.82 -26.69
CA MET A 1 -17.81 40.38 -25.69
C MET A 1 -17.92 39.35 -24.57
N ALA A 2 -17.14 39.52 -23.49
CA ALA A 2 -17.02 38.54 -22.42
C ALA A 2 -18.03 38.84 -21.31
N THR A 3 -18.95 37.92 -21.01
CA THR A 3 -19.88 38.05 -19.90
C THR A 3 -19.30 37.34 -18.67
N SER A 4 -18.85 38.16 -17.72
CA SER A 4 -18.45 37.75 -16.38
C SER A 4 -19.70 37.47 -15.53
N PHE A 5 -19.76 36.30 -14.90
CA PHE A 5 -20.78 36.01 -13.87
C PHE A 5 -20.14 36.04 -12.48
N SER A 6 -20.60 36.99 -11.66
CA SER A 6 -20.17 37.15 -10.27
C SER A 6 -20.97 36.24 -9.31
N ARG A 7 -20.27 35.71 -8.30
CA ARG A 7 -20.70 34.73 -7.28
C ARG A 7 -21.87 35.14 -6.36
N ARG A 8 -22.61 36.22 -6.65
CA ARG A 8 -23.71 36.71 -5.79
C ARG A 8 -25.12 36.67 -6.41
N GLY A 9 -25.29 36.03 -7.57
CA GLY A 9 -26.58 35.99 -8.27
C GLY A 9 -27.40 34.69 -8.14
N PHE A 10 -26.99 33.71 -7.31
CA PHE A 10 -27.57 32.36 -7.35
C PHE A 10 -28.40 31.99 -6.11
N ILE A 11 -29.09 32.94 -5.48
CA ILE A 11 -30.09 32.64 -4.45
C ILE A 11 -31.30 33.54 -4.69
N GLY A 12 -32.38 32.95 -5.22
CA GLY A 12 -33.67 33.62 -5.30
C GLY A 12 -34.51 33.22 -6.51
N ALA A 13 -35.02 31.98 -6.54
CA ALA A 13 -36.32 31.63 -7.14
C ALA A 13 -36.49 30.09 -7.12
N GLY A 14 -37.37 29.58 -6.26
CA GLY A 14 -37.69 28.16 -6.21
C GLY A 14 -38.85 27.87 -5.27
N LEU A 15 -40.02 28.44 -5.57
CA LEU A 15 -41.28 28.12 -4.88
C LEU A 15 -42.30 27.55 -5.88
N ALA A 16 -42.69 26.31 -5.60
CA ALA A 16 -44.00 25.67 -5.76
C ALA A 16 -44.64 25.46 -7.16
N ALA A 17 -44.68 24.18 -7.56
CA ALA A 17 -45.82 23.45 -8.17
C ALA A 17 -45.36 21.98 -8.32
N GLY A 18 -46.10 20.91 -8.07
CA GLY A 18 -47.46 20.65 -7.64
C GLY A 18 -47.54 19.13 -7.38
N ALA A 19 -48.20 18.72 -6.31
CA ALA A 19 -48.36 17.31 -5.95
C ALA A 19 -49.46 16.66 -6.80
N THR A 20 -49.14 15.58 -7.51
CA THR A 20 -50.13 14.57 -7.92
C THR A 20 -49.56 13.18 -7.60
N VAL A 21 -50.08 12.56 -6.55
CA VAL A 21 -49.82 11.16 -6.22
C VAL A 21 -50.86 10.34 -6.97
N SER A 22 -50.47 9.68 -8.06
CA SER A 22 -51.27 8.62 -8.67
C SER A 22 -50.76 7.28 -8.14
N ALA A 23 -51.61 6.61 -7.36
CA ALA A 23 -51.38 5.26 -6.89
C ALA A 23 -51.68 4.27 -8.04
N ALA A 24 -50.65 3.58 -8.51
CA ALA A 24 -50.81 2.37 -9.31
C ALA A 24 -50.26 1.17 -8.52
N PRO A 25 -51.05 0.12 -8.28
CA PRO A 25 -50.60 -1.07 -7.57
C PRO A 25 -49.91 -1.98 -8.58
N ASN A 26 -48.61 -1.80 -8.77
CA ASN A 26 -47.79 -2.89 -9.24
C ASN A 26 -46.83 -3.23 -8.11
N ALA A 27 -47.28 -4.18 -7.28
CA ALA A 27 -46.42 -5.01 -6.46
C ALA A 27 -45.54 -5.88 -7.37
N ALA A 28 -44.67 -5.23 -8.15
CA ALA A 28 -43.39 -5.83 -8.48
C ALA A 28 -42.61 -5.76 -7.18
N LEU A 29 -42.62 -6.89 -6.48
CA LEU A 29 -41.71 -7.19 -5.39
C LEU A 29 -40.39 -6.47 -5.68
N ALA A 30 -40.00 -5.58 -4.76
CA ALA A 30 -38.63 -5.19 -4.61
C ALA A 30 -37.86 -6.48 -4.32
N GLN A 31 -37.52 -7.20 -5.39
CA GLN A 31 -36.41 -8.11 -5.41
C GLN A 31 -35.22 -7.18 -5.22
N PHE A 32 -34.89 -6.98 -3.95
CA PHE A 32 -33.51 -6.86 -3.55
C PHE A 32 -32.83 -8.02 -4.28
N VAL A 33 -32.18 -7.70 -5.40
CA VAL A 33 -31.24 -8.60 -6.01
C VAL A 33 -30.15 -8.70 -4.96
N ILE A 34 -30.30 -9.64 -4.02
CA ILE A 34 -29.15 -10.26 -3.39
C ILE A 34 -28.47 -10.91 -4.58
N GLY A 35 -27.57 -10.14 -5.20
CA GLY A 35 -26.75 -10.66 -6.27
C GLY A 35 -26.10 -11.91 -5.71
N SER A 36 -26.15 -12.99 -6.47
CA SER A 36 -25.52 -14.27 -6.13
C SER A 36 -24.02 -14.17 -5.78
N GLY A 37 -23.42 -12.97 -5.85
CA GLY A 37 -22.05 -12.66 -5.48
C GLY A 37 -21.82 -12.19 -4.04
N ASP A 38 -22.82 -11.81 -3.23
CA ASP A 38 -22.57 -11.32 -1.85
C ASP A 38 -22.52 -12.47 -0.82
N GLY A 39 -23.23 -13.56 -1.09
CA GLY A 39 -23.11 -14.80 -0.29
C GLY A 39 -21.68 -15.35 -0.29
N GLY A 40 -20.96 -15.21 -1.40
CA GLY A 40 -19.55 -15.57 -1.50
C GLY A 40 -18.64 -14.71 -0.62
N LEU A 41 -18.89 -13.40 -0.54
CA LEU A 41 -18.14 -12.48 0.32
C LEU A 41 -18.43 -12.75 1.81
N LEU A 42 -19.69 -13.04 2.16
CA LEU A 42 -20.05 -13.40 3.53
C LEU A 42 -19.40 -14.73 3.96
N ALA A 43 -19.32 -15.71 3.07
CA ALA A 43 -18.58 -16.96 3.34
C ALA A 43 -17.09 -16.68 3.54
N LEU A 44 -16.48 -15.88 2.66
CA LEU A 44 -15.08 -15.46 2.82
C LEU A 44 -14.85 -14.76 4.17
N ALA A 45 -15.74 -13.84 4.55
CA ALA A 45 -15.64 -13.11 5.82
C ALA A 45 -15.70 -14.03 7.04
N ARG A 46 -16.50 -15.11 6.99
CA ARG A 46 -16.61 -16.10 8.07
C ARG A 46 -15.35 -16.97 8.20
N ASP A 47 -14.70 -17.27 7.09
CA ASP A 47 -13.54 -18.17 7.05
C ASP A 47 -12.20 -17.46 7.31
N MET A 48 -12.20 -16.13 7.30
CA MET A 48 -11.03 -15.30 7.60
C MET A 48 -10.85 -15.13 9.12
N GLN A 49 -9.59 -15.08 9.56
CA GLN A 49 -9.23 -14.64 10.91
C GLN A 49 -9.29 -13.11 11.04
N GLY A 50 -8.94 -12.44 9.95
CA GLY A 50 -9.09 -11.00 9.80
C GLY A 50 -10.54 -10.56 9.60
N ARG A 51 -10.71 -9.38 8.99
CA ARG A 51 -12.04 -8.78 8.78
C ARG A 51 -12.24 -8.42 7.31
N LEU A 52 -13.43 -8.69 6.80
CA LEU A 52 -13.89 -8.14 5.52
C LEU A 52 -14.64 -6.82 5.78
N LEU A 53 -14.30 -5.76 5.06
CA LEU A 53 -15.06 -4.51 5.03
C LEU A 53 -15.85 -4.39 3.73
N LEU A 54 -17.11 -4.04 3.87
CA LEU A 54 -18.05 -3.75 2.79
C LEU A 54 -18.37 -2.24 2.75
N PRO A 55 -18.93 -1.71 1.65
CA PRO A 55 -19.19 -0.28 1.50
C PRO A 55 -19.99 0.38 2.63
N ASP A 56 -20.85 -0.39 3.30
CA ASP A 56 -21.69 0.07 4.41
C ASP A 56 -20.97 0.06 5.78
N ASP A 57 -19.79 -0.56 5.88
CA ASP A 57 -19.00 -0.52 7.11
C ASP A 57 -18.43 0.90 7.36
N TYR A 58 -18.53 1.37 8.59
CA TYR A 58 -18.00 2.68 9.00
C TYR A 58 -16.52 2.90 8.62
N ALA A 59 -15.69 1.86 8.73
CA ALA A 59 -14.26 1.93 8.44
C ALA A 59 -13.92 1.86 6.94
N TYR A 60 -14.87 1.47 6.08
CA TYR A 60 -14.60 1.17 4.67
C TYR A 60 -14.05 2.37 3.91
N ARG A 61 -14.69 3.54 4.04
CA ARG A 61 -14.27 4.75 3.28
C ARG A 61 -12.84 5.17 3.59
N TYR A 62 -12.41 5.02 4.84
CA TYR A 62 -11.04 5.32 5.24
C TYR A 62 -10.07 4.28 4.68
N SER A 63 -10.40 2.99 4.81
CA SER A 63 -9.54 1.89 4.34
C SER A 63 -9.46 1.78 2.82
N ALA A 64 -10.50 2.18 2.08
CA ALA A 64 -10.56 2.11 0.62
C ALA A 64 -9.58 3.08 -0.05
N ARG A 65 -9.35 4.25 0.56
CA ARG A 65 -8.56 5.34 -0.03
C ARG A 65 -7.20 4.86 -0.51
N SER A 66 -6.83 5.33 -1.69
CA SER A 66 -5.50 5.14 -2.25
C SER A 66 -4.55 6.15 -1.61
N ASN A 67 -3.27 5.79 -1.44
CA ASN A 67 -2.26 6.78 -1.04
C ASN A 67 -2.01 7.81 -2.16
N ASN A 68 -2.35 7.47 -3.40
CA ASN A 68 -2.28 8.36 -4.54
C ASN A 68 -3.69 8.82 -4.92
N ALA A 69 -3.99 10.09 -4.63
CA ALA A 69 -5.30 10.71 -4.82
C ALA A 69 -5.81 10.64 -6.28
N ARG A 70 -4.92 10.47 -7.26
CA ARG A 70 -5.30 10.20 -8.66
C ARG A 70 -6.27 9.02 -8.78
N TYR A 71 -6.18 8.05 -7.87
CA TYR A 71 -6.98 6.82 -7.89
C TYR A 71 -8.07 6.80 -6.79
N ASP A 72 -8.40 7.92 -6.15
CA ASP A 72 -9.42 7.97 -5.09
C ASP A 72 -10.83 7.60 -5.57
N HIS A 73 -11.08 7.71 -6.87
CA HIS A 73 -12.32 7.30 -7.51
C HIS A 73 -12.43 5.78 -7.69
N VAL A 74 -11.33 5.02 -7.54
CA VAL A 74 -11.31 3.57 -7.66
C VAL A 74 -11.58 2.94 -6.30
N LEU A 75 -12.82 2.53 -6.08
CA LEU A 75 -13.30 1.99 -4.81
C LEU A 75 -13.50 0.47 -4.88
N PRO A 76 -12.87 -0.32 -3.98
CA PRO A 76 -13.03 -1.77 -3.96
C PRO A 76 -14.44 -2.22 -3.60
N ARG A 77 -14.97 -3.24 -4.27
CA ARG A 77 -16.22 -3.91 -3.86
C ARG A 77 -16.15 -4.41 -2.41
N ALA A 78 -15.00 -4.92 -1.99
CA ALA A 78 -14.75 -5.34 -0.61
C ALA A 78 -13.26 -5.20 -0.26
N ILE A 79 -12.95 -5.08 1.03
CA ILE A 79 -11.59 -5.00 1.54
C ILE A 79 -11.35 -6.12 2.54
N ALA A 80 -10.46 -7.04 2.22
CA ALA A 80 -10.01 -8.09 3.11
C ALA A 80 -8.82 -7.61 3.94
N LEU A 81 -9.07 -7.22 5.18
CA LEU A 81 -8.04 -6.93 6.18
C LEU A 81 -7.48 -8.25 6.70
N CYS A 82 -6.38 -8.72 6.11
CA CYS A 82 -5.79 -10.02 6.44
C CYS A 82 -5.04 -9.97 7.77
N ALA A 83 -5.35 -10.89 8.68
CA ALA A 83 -4.64 -11.03 9.97
C ALA A 83 -3.62 -12.17 9.97
N SER A 84 -3.67 -13.07 8.98
CA SER A 84 -2.73 -14.17 8.80
C SER A 84 -2.38 -14.44 7.33
N ASP A 85 -1.30 -15.19 7.09
CA ASP A 85 -0.96 -15.70 5.76
C ASP A 85 -2.09 -16.57 5.18
N SER A 86 -2.83 -17.26 6.06
CA SER A 86 -3.97 -18.10 5.65
C SER A 86 -5.12 -17.26 5.07
N ASP A 87 -5.34 -16.06 5.57
CA ASP A 87 -6.35 -15.14 5.05
C ASP A 87 -5.99 -14.69 3.63
N VAL A 88 -4.72 -14.37 3.38
CA VAL A 88 -4.24 -13.98 2.05
C VAL A 88 -4.47 -15.12 1.05
N VAL A 89 -4.11 -16.34 1.43
CA VAL A 89 -4.33 -17.53 0.59
C VAL A 89 -5.82 -17.76 0.33
N ARG A 90 -6.69 -17.60 1.34
CA ARG A 90 -8.14 -17.70 1.16
C ARG A 90 -8.68 -16.64 0.20
N CYS A 91 -8.26 -15.38 0.37
CA CYS A 91 -8.68 -14.28 -0.50
C CYS A 91 -8.25 -14.51 -1.96
N LEU A 92 -7.02 -14.98 -2.18
CA LEU A 92 -6.52 -15.30 -3.53
C LEU A 92 -7.30 -16.45 -4.16
N ARG A 93 -7.59 -17.51 -3.39
CA ARG A 93 -8.42 -18.64 -3.87
C ARG A 93 -9.82 -18.17 -4.19
N TRP A 94 -10.44 -17.41 -3.30
CA TRP A 94 -11.78 -16.87 -3.50
C TRP A 94 -11.84 -15.98 -4.74
N ALA A 95 -10.86 -15.07 -4.92
CA ALA A 95 -10.80 -14.20 -6.10
C ALA A 95 -10.65 -15.02 -7.39
N ARG A 96 -9.81 -16.05 -7.39
CA ARG A 96 -9.67 -16.98 -8.52
C ARG A 96 -10.98 -17.71 -8.82
N ASP A 97 -11.59 -18.31 -7.81
CA ASP A 97 -12.77 -19.18 -7.96
C ASP A 97 -14.01 -18.37 -8.39
N ASN A 98 -14.09 -17.10 -7.96
CA ASN A 98 -15.17 -16.18 -8.34
C ASN A 98 -14.81 -15.29 -9.54
N ARG A 99 -13.61 -15.43 -10.13
CA ARG A 99 -13.07 -14.58 -11.21
C ARG A 99 -13.14 -13.07 -10.86
N GLU A 100 -12.95 -12.75 -9.58
CA GLU A 100 -12.96 -11.37 -9.10
C GLU A 100 -11.60 -10.72 -9.38
N VAL A 101 -11.62 -9.49 -9.91
CA VAL A 101 -10.42 -8.68 -10.02
C VAL A 101 -9.93 -8.28 -8.63
N PHE A 102 -8.64 -8.45 -8.35
CA PHE A 102 -8.09 -8.15 -7.03
C PHE A 102 -6.84 -7.30 -7.12
N ALA A 103 -6.55 -6.60 -6.02
CA ALA A 103 -5.28 -5.91 -5.80
C ALA A 103 -4.75 -6.30 -4.43
N VAL A 104 -3.43 -6.41 -4.30
CA VAL A 104 -2.76 -6.66 -3.02
C VAL A 104 -2.13 -5.36 -2.53
N ARG A 105 -2.43 -4.99 -1.30
CA ARG A 105 -1.94 -3.75 -0.67
C ARG A 105 -1.06 -4.07 0.52
N SER A 106 0.20 -3.69 0.38
CA SER A 106 1.15 -3.50 1.49
C SER A 106 1.08 -2.03 1.94
N GLY A 107 2.13 -1.23 1.77
CA GLY A 107 2.12 0.20 2.15
C GLY A 107 1.32 1.15 1.24
N GLY A 108 0.81 0.71 0.09
CA GLY A 108 -0.08 1.52 -0.76
C GLY A 108 0.59 2.49 -1.76
N HIS A 109 1.92 2.54 -1.85
CA HIS A 109 2.71 3.51 -2.63
C HIS A 109 2.85 3.23 -4.14
N SER A 110 1.84 2.64 -4.78
CA SER A 110 1.89 2.41 -6.23
C SER A 110 1.51 3.67 -7.00
N TYR A 111 2.46 4.26 -7.74
CA TYR A 111 2.17 5.41 -8.62
C TYR A 111 1.26 5.07 -9.79
N ALA A 112 1.22 3.80 -10.20
CA ALA A 112 0.36 3.30 -11.27
C ALA A 112 -1.01 2.82 -10.77
N GLY A 113 -1.30 2.91 -9.47
CA GLY A 113 -2.61 2.56 -8.92
C GLY A 113 -2.82 1.07 -8.62
N TYR A 114 -1.78 0.23 -8.69
CA TYR A 114 -1.87 -1.21 -8.41
C TYR A 114 -2.15 -1.56 -6.93
N SER A 115 -2.23 -0.56 -6.06
CA SER A 115 -2.63 -0.72 -4.66
C SER A 115 -4.14 -0.61 -4.46
N THR A 116 -4.95 -0.41 -5.51
CA THR A 116 -6.42 -0.37 -5.43
C THR A 116 -7.03 -1.13 -6.61
N THR A 117 -8.32 -1.43 -6.51
CA THR A 117 -9.09 -2.20 -7.50
C THR A 117 -10.57 -1.89 -7.33
N PRO A 118 -11.41 -2.00 -8.37
CA PRO A 118 -12.87 -2.02 -8.21
C PRO A 118 -13.40 -3.31 -7.57
N GLY A 119 -12.61 -4.39 -7.50
CA GLY A 119 -13.02 -5.68 -6.94
C GLY A 119 -12.54 -5.90 -5.50
N LEU A 120 -11.89 -7.05 -5.23
CA LEU A 120 -11.39 -7.40 -3.90
C LEU A 120 -10.03 -6.77 -3.61
N LEU A 121 -9.97 -5.87 -2.62
CA LEU A 121 -8.71 -5.37 -2.10
C LEU A 121 -8.21 -6.26 -0.97
N ILE A 122 -7.07 -6.91 -1.18
CA ILE A 122 -6.39 -7.74 -0.17
C ILE A 122 -5.40 -6.84 0.57
N ASP A 123 -5.75 -6.44 1.79
CA ASP A 123 -4.95 -5.57 2.62
C ASP A 123 -4.13 -6.38 3.62
N MET A 124 -2.80 -6.33 3.46
CA MET A 124 -1.85 -7.07 4.27
C MET A 124 -1.23 -6.21 5.38
N ARG A 125 -1.61 -4.94 5.57
CA ARG A 125 -0.92 -4.01 6.50
C ARG A 125 -0.83 -4.48 7.94
N ALA A 126 -1.72 -5.38 8.38
CA ALA A 126 -1.62 -5.99 9.71
C ALA A 126 -0.50 -7.05 9.82
N LEU A 127 -0.09 -7.66 8.70
CA LEU A 127 1.03 -8.59 8.57
C LEU A 127 2.36 -7.83 8.49
N ARG A 128 2.73 -7.16 9.57
CA ARG A 128 3.91 -6.26 9.62
C ARG A 128 5.05 -6.73 10.53
N ARG A 129 5.03 -7.99 10.98
CA ARG A 129 6.07 -8.52 11.85
C ARG A 129 7.42 -8.58 11.12
N VAL A 130 8.47 -8.14 11.82
CA VAL A 130 9.86 -8.31 11.42
C VAL A 130 10.56 -9.12 12.50
N SER A 131 11.25 -10.20 12.13
CA SER A 131 12.05 -11.00 13.06
C SER A 131 13.49 -11.13 12.59
N VAL A 132 14.40 -11.20 13.55
CA VAL A 132 15.84 -11.21 13.31
C VAL A 132 16.41 -12.57 13.67
N ASN A 133 17.23 -13.12 12.79
CA ASN A 133 18.10 -14.26 13.09
C ASN A 133 19.55 -13.79 13.07
N LEU A 134 20.19 -13.77 14.24
CA LEU A 134 21.57 -13.31 14.38
C LEU A 134 22.61 -14.33 13.91
N GLY A 135 22.30 -15.63 13.99
CA GLY A 135 23.20 -16.69 13.56
C GLY A 135 23.46 -16.63 12.07
N ASP A 136 22.40 -16.50 11.29
CA ASP A 136 22.48 -16.40 9.83
C ASP A 136 22.64 -14.96 9.34
N GLN A 137 22.58 -13.98 10.26
CA GLN A 137 22.39 -12.57 9.97
C GLN A 137 21.26 -12.42 8.95
N THR A 138 20.00 -12.61 9.34
CA THR A 138 18.88 -12.40 8.42
C THR A 138 17.68 -11.71 9.04
N LEU A 139 16.92 -10.98 8.22
CA LEU A 139 15.60 -10.44 8.58
C LEU A 139 14.48 -11.17 7.85
N THR A 140 13.50 -11.67 8.60
CA THR A 140 12.23 -12.17 8.09
C THR A 140 11.19 -11.07 8.21
N VAL A 141 10.65 -10.63 7.08
CA VAL A 141 9.73 -9.49 6.99
C VAL A 141 8.39 -9.97 6.44
N GLN A 142 7.30 -9.74 7.15
CA GLN A 142 5.97 -10.05 6.65
C GLN A 142 5.52 -9.08 5.55
N GLY A 143 4.59 -9.53 4.70
CA GLY A 143 4.28 -8.84 3.45
C GLY A 143 3.66 -7.44 3.58
N GLY A 144 3.09 -7.12 4.74
CA GLY A 144 2.52 -5.81 5.07
C GLY A 144 3.48 -4.83 5.73
N ALA A 145 4.70 -5.27 6.09
CA ALA A 145 5.66 -4.42 6.77
C ALA A 145 6.12 -3.25 5.90
N THR A 146 6.38 -2.13 6.56
CA THR A 146 6.88 -0.89 5.96
C THR A 146 8.38 -0.74 6.18
N ASN A 147 9.00 0.21 5.47
CA ASN A 147 10.41 0.55 5.70
C ASN A 147 10.65 0.96 7.16
N GLN A 148 9.69 1.64 7.79
CA GLN A 148 9.79 2.01 9.20
C GLN A 148 9.82 0.77 10.10
N ASP A 149 8.92 -0.20 9.90
CA ASP A 149 8.89 -1.43 10.71
C ASP A 149 10.23 -2.18 10.64
N VAL A 150 10.85 -2.21 9.45
CA VAL A 150 12.19 -2.82 9.27
C VAL A 150 13.27 -1.99 9.95
N ALA A 151 13.25 -0.66 9.81
CA ALA A 151 14.23 0.22 10.44
C ALA A 151 14.16 0.16 11.97
N ASP A 152 12.96 0.15 12.55
CA ASP A 152 12.74 0.07 13.99
C ASP A 152 13.39 -1.19 14.58
N VAL A 153 13.18 -2.34 13.92
CA VAL A 153 13.77 -3.61 14.36
C VAL A 153 15.27 -3.68 14.05
N ALA A 154 15.71 -3.29 12.86
CA ALA A 154 17.11 -3.36 12.45
C ALA A 154 18.03 -2.42 13.23
N SER A 155 17.50 -1.29 13.73
CA SER A 155 18.28 -0.29 14.48
C SER A 155 18.95 -0.82 15.74
N ALA A 156 18.45 -1.92 16.31
CA ALA A 156 19.00 -2.58 17.48
C ALA A 156 20.20 -3.50 17.17
N TYR A 157 20.55 -3.68 15.89
CA TYR A 157 21.54 -4.67 15.44
C TYR A 157 22.64 -4.03 14.57
N PRO A 158 23.84 -4.63 14.50
CA PRO A 158 24.98 -4.05 13.80
C PRO A 158 24.90 -4.17 12.26
N PHE A 159 23.70 -4.33 11.70
CA PHE A 159 23.52 -4.55 10.28
C PHE A 159 22.24 -3.92 9.75
N ALA A 160 22.25 -3.57 8.46
CA ALA A 160 21.13 -2.92 7.80
C ALA A 160 20.89 -3.53 6.41
N ILE A 161 19.68 -3.32 5.90
CA ILE A 161 19.28 -3.69 4.54
C ILE A 161 19.03 -2.39 3.78
N PRO A 162 19.46 -2.27 2.50
CA PRO A 162 19.00 -1.18 1.66
C PRO A 162 17.48 -1.11 1.68
N SER A 163 16.93 0.06 2.01
CA SER A 163 15.49 0.30 2.07
C SER A 163 15.13 1.53 1.24
N GLY A 164 13.83 1.72 0.99
CA GLY A 164 13.35 2.97 0.41
C GLY A 164 13.51 4.17 1.35
N ARG A 165 13.38 5.36 0.76
CA ARG A 165 13.51 6.64 1.48
C ARG A 165 12.29 6.98 2.35
N CYS A 166 11.09 6.57 1.93
CA CYS A 166 9.86 6.91 2.62
C CYS A 166 9.51 5.84 3.68
N PRO A 167 9.29 6.21 4.95
CA PRO A 167 8.99 5.28 6.04
C PRO A 167 7.78 4.38 5.79
N THR A 168 6.72 4.94 5.18
CA THR A 168 5.42 4.27 5.01
C THR A 168 5.35 3.37 3.76
N VAL A 169 6.41 3.29 2.96
CA VAL A 169 6.44 2.39 1.79
C VAL A 169 6.51 0.95 2.26
N GLY A 170 5.66 0.10 1.67
CA GLY A 170 5.66 -1.33 1.94
C GLY A 170 6.88 -2.02 1.36
N VAL A 171 7.58 -2.79 2.19
CA VAL A 171 8.85 -3.45 1.84
C VAL A 171 8.67 -4.42 0.68
N THR A 172 7.57 -5.17 0.66
CA THR A 172 7.27 -6.15 -0.39
C THR A 172 7.19 -5.49 -1.77
N GLY A 173 6.40 -4.44 -1.92
CA GLY A 173 6.26 -3.73 -3.19
C GLY A 173 7.57 -3.07 -3.63
N LEU A 174 8.31 -2.52 -2.67
CA LEU A 174 9.62 -1.93 -2.91
C LEU A 174 10.64 -2.97 -3.39
N THR A 175 10.72 -4.12 -2.72
CA THR A 175 11.66 -5.20 -3.05
C THR A 175 11.33 -5.83 -4.41
N LEU A 176 10.05 -6.10 -4.69
CA LEU A 176 9.63 -6.67 -5.97
C LEU A 176 9.82 -5.69 -7.15
N GLY A 177 9.84 -4.38 -6.88
CA GLY A 177 10.18 -3.34 -7.85
C GLY A 177 11.68 -3.02 -7.95
N GLY A 178 12.54 -3.77 -7.25
CA GLY A 178 13.98 -3.53 -7.14
C GLY A 178 14.35 -2.87 -5.82
N GLY A 179 13.87 -1.64 -5.61
CA GLY A 179 13.98 -0.95 -4.33
C GLY A 179 15.27 -0.18 -4.14
N TRP A 180 15.22 1.11 -4.48
CA TRP A 180 16.34 2.04 -4.39
C TRP A 180 16.18 3.02 -3.21
N GLY A 181 17.27 3.28 -2.51
CA GLY A 181 17.34 4.28 -1.46
C GLY A 181 18.77 4.66 -1.08
N PHE A 182 18.94 5.22 0.12
CA PHE A 182 20.20 5.88 0.52
C PHE A 182 21.42 4.96 0.48
N ALA A 183 21.26 3.70 0.86
CA ALA A 183 22.34 2.72 0.87
C ALA A 183 22.59 2.08 -0.50
N SER A 184 21.80 2.39 -1.54
CA SER A 184 21.83 1.58 -2.77
C SER A 184 23.12 1.69 -3.57
N THR A 185 23.82 2.83 -3.51
CA THR A 185 25.12 3.00 -4.15
C THR A 185 26.24 2.20 -3.46
N HIS A 186 26.08 1.87 -2.18
CA HIS A 186 27.07 1.12 -1.41
C HIS A 186 26.72 -0.37 -1.29
N ALA A 187 25.44 -0.68 -1.06
CA ALA A 187 24.95 -2.00 -0.68
C ALA A 187 23.96 -2.62 -1.67
N GLY A 188 23.75 -2.00 -2.84
CA GLY A 188 22.86 -2.53 -3.90
C GLY A 188 21.38 -2.21 -3.68
N LEU A 189 20.53 -2.73 -4.55
CA LEU A 189 19.09 -2.61 -4.43
C LEU A 189 18.57 -3.49 -3.29
N THR A 190 17.34 -3.23 -2.86
CA THR A 190 16.69 -4.03 -1.82
C THR A 190 16.49 -5.47 -2.29
N CYS A 191 16.14 -5.66 -3.58
CA CYS A 191 16.02 -6.96 -4.21
C CYS A 191 17.31 -7.78 -4.19
N ASP A 192 18.48 -7.11 -4.23
CA ASP A 192 19.78 -7.79 -4.22
C ASP A 192 20.07 -8.47 -2.87
N ARG A 193 19.28 -8.14 -1.84
CA ARG A 193 19.35 -8.73 -0.49
C ARG A 193 18.27 -9.78 -0.24
N LEU A 194 17.42 -10.04 -1.22
CA LEU A 194 16.36 -11.04 -1.10
C LEU A 194 16.91 -12.45 -1.22
N LEU A 195 16.87 -13.23 -0.13
CA LEU A 195 17.31 -14.62 -0.17
C LEU A 195 16.17 -15.56 -0.60
N SER A 196 14.96 -15.31 -0.10
CA SER A 196 13.80 -16.16 -0.38
C SER A 196 12.48 -15.42 -0.12
N THR A 197 11.41 -15.90 -0.75
CA THR A 197 10.05 -15.37 -0.58
C THR A 197 9.05 -16.48 -0.27
N THR A 198 8.13 -16.20 0.65
CA THR A 198 6.99 -17.06 0.91
C THR A 198 5.83 -16.67 0.02
N SER A 199 5.76 -17.24 -1.18
CA SER A 199 4.49 -17.32 -1.91
C SER A 199 3.75 -18.56 -1.42
N SER A 200 3.02 -18.43 -0.31
CA SER A 200 2.18 -19.49 0.29
C SER A 200 2.86 -20.79 0.78
N ARG A 201 4.20 -20.87 0.86
CA ARG A 201 5.02 -21.72 1.77
C ARG A 201 6.52 -21.43 1.58
N ARG A 202 7.21 -20.89 2.61
CA ARG A 202 8.70 -20.77 2.86
C ARG A 202 9.20 -19.36 3.17
N ILE A 203 9.45 -19.15 4.46
CA ILE A 203 10.13 -18.06 5.22
C ILE A 203 10.82 -16.97 4.37
N TRP A 204 10.64 -15.71 4.75
CA TRP A 204 11.43 -14.57 4.24
C TRP A 204 12.76 -14.51 5.00
N SER A 205 13.88 -14.37 4.31
CA SER A 205 15.15 -14.07 4.96
C SER A 205 15.89 -13.08 4.10
N LEU A 206 16.38 -12.01 4.70
CA LEU A 206 17.19 -10.98 4.03
C LEU A 206 18.57 -11.00 4.66
N SER A 207 19.64 -11.28 3.90
CA SER A 207 21.00 -11.22 4.42
C SER A 207 21.51 -9.77 4.41
N PRO A 208 22.02 -9.24 5.52
CA PRO A 208 22.89 -8.09 5.52
C PRO A 208 24.23 -8.44 4.88
N GLN A 209 24.93 -7.42 4.40
CA GLN A 209 26.37 -7.47 4.17
C GLN A 209 27.06 -6.63 5.24
N ALA A 210 28.19 -7.14 5.76
CA ALA A 210 29.16 -6.29 6.43
C ALA A 210 29.60 -5.16 5.46
N PRO A 211 29.86 -3.94 5.96
CA PRO A 211 30.37 -2.86 5.12
C PRO A 211 31.62 -3.34 4.40
N ARG A 212 31.62 -3.29 3.05
CA ARG A 212 32.84 -3.57 2.31
C ARG A 212 33.85 -2.48 2.67
N PRO A 213 35.13 -2.82 2.91
CA PRO A 213 36.14 -1.80 3.08
C PRO A 213 36.07 -0.86 1.86
N ILE A 214 35.93 0.44 2.15
CA ILE A 214 36.04 1.48 1.14
C ILE A 214 37.38 1.21 0.46
N PRO A 215 37.42 0.97 -0.87
CA PRO A 215 38.69 1.02 -1.56
C PRO A 215 39.21 2.43 -1.28
N THR A 216 40.24 2.53 -0.45
CA THR A 216 40.94 3.79 -0.27
C THR A 216 41.32 4.23 -1.67
N CYS A 217 40.64 5.27 -2.17
CA CYS A 217 41.04 5.91 -3.41
C CYS A 217 42.47 6.43 -3.17
N SER A 218 43.46 5.63 -3.54
CA SER A 218 44.85 6.05 -3.68
C SER A 218 45.02 6.99 -4.88
N GLY A 219 43.96 7.23 -5.65
CA GLY A 219 43.87 8.32 -6.63
C GLY A 219 43.34 9.58 -5.97
N ARG A 220 44.17 10.63 -5.96
CA ARG A 220 43.80 12.01 -5.62
C ARG A 220 42.54 12.44 -6.36
N CYS A 221 41.39 12.46 -5.69
CA CYS A 221 40.28 13.33 -6.07
C CYS A 221 40.28 14.52 -5.10
N ALA A 222 41.12 15.51 -5.41
CA ALA A 222 40.95 16.84 -4.85
C ALA A 222 39.68 17.44 -5.47
N VAL A 223 38.62 17.55 -4.68
CA VAL A 223 37.52 18.46 -4.99
C VAL A 223 38.04 19.87 -4.69
N PRO A 224 38.10 20.81 -5.65
CA PRO A 224 38.54 22.17 -5.35
C PRO A 224 37.56 22.79 -4.36
N ALA A 225 38.08 23.20 -3.20
CA ALA A 225 37.32 23.96 -2.22
C ALA A 225 36.80 25.25 -2.85
N ALA A 226 35.50 25.49 -2.71
CA ALA A 226 34.90 26.78 -3.02
C ALA A 226 35.64 27.88 -2.23
N GLY A 227 36.19 28.84 -2.96
CA GLY A 227 36.98 29.93 -2.38
C GLY A 227 36.15 30.78 -1.42
N THR A 228 36.61 30.88 -0.18
CA THR A 228 36.22 31.94 0.74
C THR A 228 37.02 33.20 0.38
N SER A 229 36.39 34.18 -0.27
CA SER A 229 36.96 35.51 -0.44
C SER A 229 36.87 36.27 0.88
N GLY A 230 37.91 36.18 1.70
CA GLY A 230 38.20 37.13 2.78
C GLY A 230 39.16 38.20 2.26
N SER A 231 38.67 39.43 2.11
CA SER A 231 39.49 40.62 1.83
C SER A 231 39.62 41.44 3.11
N THR A 232 40.74 41.29 3.80
CA THR A 232 41.27 42.29 4.75
C THR A 232 42.38 43.08 4.05
N ARG A 233 42.29 44.42 4.05
CA ARG A 233 43.47 45.28 3.91
C ARG A 233 43.30 46.60 4.67
N ALA A 234 44.39 46.89 5.40
CA ALA A 234 44.88 48.14 5.97
C ALA A 234 44.04 48.80 7.07
#